data_AF-A0A2M9JMD2-F1
#
_entry.id   AF-A0A2M9JMD2-F1
#
_cell.length_a   1.000
_cell.length_b   1.000
_cell.length_c   1.000
_cell.angle_alpha   90.00
_cell.angle_beta   90.00
_cell.angle_gamma   90.00
#
_symmetry.space_group_name_H-M   'P 1'
#
loop_
_entity.id
_entity.type
_entity.pdbx_description
1 polymer ?
#
loop_
_entity_poly.entity_id
_entity_poly.type
_entity_poly.pdbx_seq_one_letter_code
_entity_poly.pdbx_strand_id
1 'polypeptide(L)'
;MRPKREDLRQRRTGRSARAPTRSRIGRGPLAVTVSDVFSGILRHHGVKAVFGNPGSNELSFLTGRPDGIPYYVVLQEGAAIDIADGFAQW
;
A
#
# COMPACT_ATOMS: atom_id res chain seq x y z
N MET A 1 10.77 -38.24 43.62
CA MET A 1 12.09 -37.97 43.01
C MET A 1 11.82 -37.41 41.61
N ARG A 2 11.94 -36.08 41.42
CA ARG A 2 11.61 -35.38 40.15
C ARG A 2 12.92 -34.78 39.60
N PRO A 3 13.31 -34.99 38.33
CA PRO A 3 14.55 -34.39 37.84
C PRO A 3 14.32 -32.95 37.37
N LYS A 4 15.10 -32.08 38.03
CA LYS A 4 15.82 -30.88 37.59
C LYS A 4 15.25 -30.00 36.46
N ARG A 5 14.94 -28.76 36.85
CA ARG A 5 14.98 -27.56 36.02
C ARG A 5 16.44 -27.26 35.66
N GLU A 6 16.80 -27.30 34.37
CA GLU A 6 17.84 -26.47 33.74
C GLU A 6 18.01 -26.93 32.28
N ASP A 7 17.55 -26.08 31.35
CA ASP A 7 18.21 -25.79 30.06
C ASP A 7 17.23 -25.00 29.19
N LEU A 8 16.95 -23.77 29.63
CA LEU A 8 16.24 -22.78 28.80
C LEU A 8 17.09 -21.53 28.63
N ARG A 9 18.31 -21.72 28.13
CA ARG A 9 19.10 -20.67 27.48
C ARG A 9 20.12 -21.36 26.59
N GLN A 10 19.85 -21.42 25.29
CA GLN A 10 20.74 -20.89 24.25
C GLN A 10 20.35 -21.37 22.84
N ARG A 11 20.31 -20.39 21.93
CA ARG A 11 20.62 -20.49 20.50
C ARG A 11 19.56 -21.12 19.59
N ARG A 12 18.74 -20.25 18.98
CA ARG A 12 18.69 -20.11 17.51
C ARG A 12 18.02 -18.80 17.14
N THR A 13 18.86 -17.77 17.11
CA THR A 13 18.67 -16.55 16.35
C THR A 13 18.48 -16.87 14.87
N GLY A 14 17.55 -16.17 14.23
CA GLY A 14 17.63 -15.83 12.81
C GLY A 14 17.22 -16.90 11.82
N ARG A 15 15.92 -16.95 11.50
CA ARG A 15 15.50 -17.06 10.10
C ARG A 15 14.19 -16.33 9.93
N SER A 16 14.28 -15.01 9.82
CA SER A 16 13.20 -14.19 9.26
C SER A 16 12.92 -14.76 7.87
N ALA A 17 11.79 -15.44 7.74
CA ALA A 17 11.28 -15.90 6.46
C ALA A 17 10.99 -14.65 5.63
N ARG A 18 11.95 -14.29 4.78
CA ARG A 18 11.85 -13.18 3.84
C ARG A 18 10.60 -13.41 3.00
N ALA A 19 9.62 -12.51 3.11
CA ALA A 19 8.44 -12.53 2.27
C ALA A 19 8.86 -12.65 0.80
N PRO A 20 8.18 -13.46 -0.03
CA PRO A 20 8.60 -13.70 -1.39
C PRO A 20 8.60 -12.37 -2.15
N THR A 21 9.80 -11.95 -2.59
CA THR A 21 9.94 -10.87 -3.55
C THR A 21 9.16 -11.29 -4.79
N ARG A 22 8.02 -10.62 -5.07
CA ARG A 22 7.26 -10.86 -6.30
C ARG A 22 8.22 -10.73 -7.47
N SER A 23 8.54 -11.88 -8.07
CA SER A 23 9.28 -11.96 -9.32
C SER A 23 8.57 -11.07 -10.32
N ARG A 24 9.25 -10.00 -10.75
CA ARG A 24 8.79 -9.17 -11.88
C ARG A 24 8.90 -10.06 -13.10
N ILE A 25 7.81 -10.77 -13.42
CA ILE A 25 7.64 -11.47 -14.69
C ILE A 25 8.06 -10.51 -15.80
N GLY A 26 9.00 -10.96 -16.64
CA GLY A 26 9.69 -10.15 -17.65
C GLY A 26 8.69 -9.35 -18.48
N ARG A 27 8.84 -8.02 -18.45
CA ARG A 27 8.02 -7.10 -19.24
C ARG A 27 8.51 -7.22 -20.70
N GLY A 28 7.71 -7.87 -21.55
CA GLY A 28 7.83 -7.72 -23.01
C GLY A 28 7.69 -6.25 -23.42
N PRO A 29 7.72 -5.90 -24.73
CA PRO A 29 7.70 -4.51 -25.18
C PRO A 29 6.60 -3.73 -24.44
N LEU A 30 7.02 -2.70 -23.71
CA LEU A 30 6.31 -1.84 -22.75
C LEU A 30 4.77 -1.94 -22.78
N ALA A 31 4.21 -3.01 -22.23
CA ALA A 31 2.76 -3.10 -22.05
C ALA A 31 2.34 -2.08 -20.99
N VAL A 32 1.67 -1.01 -21.43
CA VAL A 32 1.12 0.03 -20.56
C VAL A 32 -0.10 -0.56 -19.84
N THR A 33 -0.11 -0.50 -18.50
CA THR A 33 -1.25 -0.96 -17.69
C THR A 33 -2.26 0.16 -17.47
N VAL A 34 -3.49 -0.19 -17.09
CA VAL A 34 -4.50 0.80 -16.66
C VAL A 34 -3.99 1.65 -15.49
N SER A 35 -3.25 1.05 -14.55
CA SER A 35 -2.61 1.76 -13.43
C SER A 35 -1.58 2.78 -13.91
N ASP A 36 -0.79 2.45 -14.95
CA ASP A 36 0.18 3.38 -15.53
C ASP A 36 -0.53 4.60 -16.17
N VAL A 37 -1.59 4.36 -16.96
CA VAL A 37 -2.37 5.44 -17.59
C VAL A 37 -3.07 6.31 -16.53
N PHE A 38 -3.73 5.68 -15.56
CA PHE A 38 -4.45 6.38 -14.50
C PHE A 38 -3.50 7.23 -13.65
N SER A 39 -2.32 6.69 -13.30
CA SER A 39 -1.27 7.44 -12.61
C SER A 39 -0.79 8.64 -13.44
N GLY A 40 -0.68 8.47 -14.76
CA GLY A 40 -0.36 9.56 -15.69
C GLY A 40 -1.39 10.69 -15.66
N ILE A 41 -2.68 10.35 -15.67
CA ILE A 41 -3.79 11.32 -15.60
C ILE A 41 -3.73 12.13 -14.30
N LEU A 42 -3.61 11.46 -13.14
CA LEU A 42 -3.55 12.15 -11.86
C LEU A 42 -2.37 13.12 -11.78
N ARG A 43 -1.20 12.71 -12.28
CA ARG A 43 -0.02 13.59 -12.32
C ARG A 43 -0.18 14.74 -13.30
N HIS A 44 -0.76 14.49 -14.47
CA HIS A 44 -1.02 15.52 -15.48
C HIS A 44 -1.91 16.64 -14.93
N HIS A 45 -2.93 16.27 -14.14
CA HIS A 45 -3.82 17.23 -13.47
C HIS A 45 -3.28 17.76 -12.13
N GLY A 46 -2.06 17.40 -11.74
CA GLY A 46 -1.43 17.91 -10.51
C GLY A 46 -2.10 17.43 -9.22
N VAL A 47 -2.75 16.26 -9.23
CA VAL A 47 -3.37 15.68 -8.03
C VAL A 47 -2.29 15.35 -7.01
N LYS A 48 -2.43 15.91 -5.80
CA LYS A 48 -1.43 15.79 -4.72
C LYS A 48 -1.81 14.80 -3.62
N ALA A 49 -3.07 14.42 -3.52
CA ALA A 49 -3.58 13.50 -2.50
C ALA A 49 -4.89 12.86 -2.94
N VAL A 50 -5.21 11.69 -2.38
CA VAL A 50 -6.50 11.02 -2.51
C VAL A 50 -7.02 10.72 -1.11
N PHE A 51 -8.30 10.95 -0.86
CA PHE A 51 -8.97 10.71 0.42
C PHE A 51 -10.13 9.76 0.18
N GLY A 52 -10.32 8.78 1.06
CA GLY A 52 -11.46 7.88 0.92
C GLY A 52 -11.50 6.73 1.93
N ASN A 53 -12.62 6.04 1.93
CA ASN A 53 -12.80 4.79 2.66
C ASN A 53 -12.57 3.62 1.70
N PRO A 54 -11.49 2.84 1.85
CA PRO A 54 -11.20 1.76 0.92
C PRO A 54 -12.20 0.60 1.09
N GLY A 55 -12.84 0.21 -0.02
CA GLY A 55 -13.62 -1.02 -0.14
C GLY A 55 -12.98 -2.02 -1.11
N SER A 56 -13.72 -3.08 -1.44
CA SER A 56 -13.26 -4.10 -2.38
C SER A 56 -13.09 -3.58 -3.80
N ASN A 57 -13.87 -2.56 -4.19
CA ASN A 57 -13.87 -2.00 -5.54
C ASN A 57 -12.61 -1.17 -5.81
N GLU A 58 -12.01 -0.63 -4.76
CA GLU A 58 -10.83 0.22 -4.80
C GLU A 58 -9.52 -0.59 -4.74
N LEU A 59 -9.58 -1.92 -4.53
CA LEU A 59 -8.39 -2.75 -4.36
C LEU A 59 -7.43 -2.69 -5.56
N SER A 60 -7.94 -2.65 -6.79
CA SER A 60 -7.10 -2.51 -7.99
C SER A 60 -6.36 -1.17 -8.02
N PHE A 61 -7.01 -0.10 -7.56
CA PHE A 61 -6.36 1.21 -7.42
C PHE A 61 -5.32 1.20 -6.29
N LEU A 62 -5.64 0.62 -5.13
CA LEU A 62 -4.73 0.60 -3.97
C LEU A 62 -3.48 -0.26 -4.21
N THR A 63 -3.64 -1.39 -4.89
CA THR A 63 -2.51 -2.28 -5.23
C THR A 63 -1.64 -1.73 -6.36
N GLY A 64 -2.21 -0.90 -7.23
CA GLY A 64 -1.53 -0.20 -8.33
C GLY A 64 -1.45 1.31 -8.10
N ARG A 65 -1.34 1.75 -6.85
CA ARG A 65 -1.43 3.18 -6.51
C ARG A 65 -0.24 3.96 -7.09
N PRO A 66 -0.46 5.18 -7.62
CA PRO A 66 0.63 6.02 -8.09
C PRO A 66 1.63 6.33 -6.97
N ASP A 67 2.91 6.18 -7.30
CA ASP A 67 3.99 6.67 -6.45
C ASP A 67 3.90 8.19 -6.30
N GLY A 68 4.13 8.69 -5.08
CA GLY A 68 4.16 10.12 -4.78
C GLY A 68 2.80 10.79 -4.54
N ILE A 69 1.68 10.06 -4.68
CA ILE A 69 0.34 10.59 -4.36
C ILE A 69 -0.18 9.86 -3.10
N PRO A 70 -0.13 10.48 -1.90
CA PRO A 70 -0.67 9.91 -0.67
C PRO A 70 -2.16 9.53 -0.79
N TYR A 71 -2.53 8.41 -0.16
CA TYR A 71 -3.91 7.98 0.01
C TYR A 71 -4.21 8.01 1.51
N TYR A 72 -5.13 8.88 1.92
CA TYR A 72 -5.55 9.03 3.30
C TYR A 72 -6.84 8.26 3.52
N VAL A 73 -6.78 7.30 4.44
CA VAL A 73 -7.94 6.50 4.84
C VAL A 73 -8.86 7.33 5.71
N VAL A 74 -10.13 7.38 5.35
CA VAL A 74 -11.18 8.07 6.10
C VAL A 74 -12.33 7.09 6.31
N LEU A 75 -12.90 7.03 7.52
CA LEU A 75 -13.92 6.03 7.85
C LEU A 75 -15.29 6.34 7.22
N GLN A 76 -15.64 7.62 7.11
CA GLN A 76 -16.92 8.07 6.59
C GLN A 76 -16.72 8.87 5.32
N GLU A 77 -17.53 8.57 4.29
CA GLU A 77 -17.38 9.17 2.96
C GLU A 77 -17.62 10.69 2.98
N GLY A 78 -18.56 11.17 3.80
CA GLY A 78 -18.80 12.61 3.99
C GLY A 78 -17.55 13.33 4.50
N ALA A 79 -16.95 12.84 5.58
CA ALA A 79 -15.70 13.38 6.09
C ALA A 79 -14.55 13.34 5.06
N ALA A 80 -14.52 12.33 4.17
CA ALA A 80 -13.51 12.28 3.11
C ALA A 80 -13.65 13.44 2.11
N ILE A 81 -14.90 13.83 1.80
CA ILE A 81 -15.20 14.98 0.94
C ILE A 81 -14.78 16.28 1.63
N ASP A 82 -15.17 16.48 2.89
CA ASP A 82 -14.85 17.70 3.64
C ASP A 82 -13.32 17.90 3.78
N ILE A 83 -12.59 16.82 4.04
CA ILE A 83 -11.12 16.85 4.12
C ILE A 83 -10.52 17.19 2.74
N ALA A 84 -11.03 16.59 1.67
CA ALA A 84 -10.53 16.84 0.31
C ALA A 84 -10.77 18.30 -0.12
N ASP A 85 -11.94 18.87 0.21
CA ASP A 85 -12.27 20.26 -0.06
C ASP A 85 -11.34 21.21 0.72
N GLY A 86 -11.19 21.00 2.03
CA GLY A 86 -10.28 21.80 2.85
C GLY A 86 -8.82 21.71 2.38
N PHE A 87 -8.37 20.53 1.93
CA PHE A 87 -7.03 20.34 1.36
C PHE A 87 -6.84 21.10 0.04
N ALA A 88 -7.88 21.20 -0.80
CA ALA A 88 -7.81 21.87 -2.10
C ALA A 88 -7.82 23.41 -1.99
N GLN A 89 -8.36 23.95 -0.89
CA GLN A 89 -8.42 25.39 -0.63
C GLN A 89 -7.13 25.97 -0.02
N TRP A 90 -6.16 25.13 0.36
CA TRP A 90 -4.94 25.55 1.07
C TRP A 90 -3.74 25.79 0.16
#